data_AF-A0A7J9D2V7-F1
#
_entry.id   AF-A0A7J9D2V7-F1
#
_cell.length_a   1.000
_cell.length_b   1.000
_cell.length_c   1.000
_cell.angle_alpha   90.00
_cell.angle_beta   90.00
_cell.angle_gamma   90.00
#
_symmetry.space_group_name_H-M   'P 1'
#
loop_
_entity.id
_entity.type
_entity.pdbx_description
1 polymer ?
#
loop_
_entity_poly.entity_id
_entity_poly.type
_entity_poly.pdbx_seq_one_letter_code
_entity_poly.pdbx_strand_id
1 'polypeptide(L)'
;MDRKYMSPAFLLDAPLFWRPVDNFHFIINLDHMIKREEIWWHNLNKCLNMLQKKYSYDWVLAVKHDSVLKSIFENAESNCPINSYPTIVRYYSNVYRHYNDNIAPK
;
A
#
# COMPACT_ATOMS: atom_id res chain seq x y z
N MET A 1 -13.63 -3.62 -23.14
CA MET A 1 -12.35 -4.34 -23.13
C MET A 1 -12.67 -5.82 -23.27
N ASP A 2 -12.60 -6.34 -24.49
CA ASP A 2 -12.76 -7.76 -24.78
C ASP A 2 -11.64 -8.54 -24.06
N ARG A 3 -11.98 -9.42 -23.11
CA ARG A 3 -11.03 -10.26 -22.34
C ARG A 3 -10.36 -11.36 -23.19
N LYS A 4 -10.38 -11.23 -24.52
CA LYS A 4 -10.22 -12.38 -25.42
C LYS A 4 -8.78 -12.86 -25.62
N TYR A 5 -7.76 -12.12 -25.18
CA TYR A 5 -6.36 -12.55 -25.30
C TYR A 5 -5.48 -11.96 -24.19
N MET A 6 -5.59 -12.50 -22.98
CA MET A 6 -4.45 -12.43 -22.04
C MET A 6 -3.71 -13.76 -22.14
N SER A 7 -2.41 -13.69 -22.49
CA SER A 7 -1.55 -14.87 -22.50
C SER A 7 -1.62 -15.55 -21.12
N PRO A 8 -1.65 -16.90 -21.05
CA PRO A 8 -1.58 -17.61 -19.77
C PRO A 8 -0.42 -17.12 -18.88
N ALA A 9 0.72 -16.77 -19.48
CA ALA A 9 1.87 -16.21 -18.75
C ALA A 9 1.52 -14.89 -18.03
N PHE A 10 0.79 -13.99 -18.70
CA PHE A 10 0.35 -12.72 -18.09
C PHE A 10 -0.58 -12.94 -16.90
N LEU A 11 -1.42 -13.98 -16.94
CA LEU A 11 -2.30 -14.31 -15.83
C LEU A 11 -1.52 -14.85 -14.63
N LEU A 12 -0.44 -15.59 -14.86
CA LEU A 12 0.44 -16.10 -13.81
C LEU A 12 1.25 -14.98 -13.12
N ASP A 13 1.46 -13.85 -13.79
CA ASP A 13 2.08 -12.66 -13.21
C ASP A 13 1.12 -11.83 -12.33
N ALA A 14 -0.17 -12.21 -12.25
CA ALA A 14 -1.14 -11.47 -11.46
C ALA A 14 -0.82 -11.52 -9.95
N PRO A 15 -1.16 -10.46 -9.18
CA PRO A 15 -0.95 -10.42 -7.73
C PRO A 15 -1.57 -11.59 -6.95
N LEU A 16 -2.59 -12.24 -7.53
CA LEU A 16 -3.23 -13.44 -6.96
C LEU A 16 -2.23 -14.60 -6.77
N PHE A 17 -1.21 -14.70 -7.62
CA PHE A 17 -0.21 -15.77 -7.59
C PHE A 17 1.11 -15.34 -6.94
N TRP A 18 1.22 -14.08 -6.52
CA TRP A 18 2.42 -13.59 -5.84
C TRP A 18 2.59 -14.25 -4.48
N ARG A 19 3.85 -14.53 -4.11
CA ARG A 19 4.14 -14.95 -2.74
C ARG A 19 3.82 -13.79 -1.79
N PRO A 20 3.49 -14.06 -0.51
CA PRO A 20 3.24 -12.99 0.46
C PRO A 20 4.36 -11.93 0.51
N VAL A 21 5.63 -12.35 0.44
CA VAL A 21 6.79 -11.45 0.44
C VAL A 21 6.82 -10.52 -0.78
N ASP A 22 6.41 -10.99 -1.95
CA ASP A 22 6.42 -10.19 -3.19
C ASP A 22 5.34 -9.09 -3.13
N ASN A 23 4.19 -9.38 -2.51
CA ASN A 23 3.15 -8.38 -2.23
C ASN A 23 3.66 -7.24 -1.33
N PHE A 24 4.44 -7.57 -0.29
CA PHE A 24 5.02 -6.55 0.58
C PHE A 24 6.09 -5.72 -0.15
N HIS A 25 6.98 -6.37 -0.91
CA HIS A 25 7.96 -5.65 -1.72
C HIS A 25 7.31 -4.70 -2.72
N PHE A 26 6.19 -5.09 -3.34
CA PHE A 26 5.43 -4.21 -4.21
C PHE A 26 4.95 -2.95 -3.48
N ILE A 27 4.36 -3.08 -2.29
CA ILE A 27 3.89 -1.94 -1.49
C ILE A 27 5.04 -1.02 -1.06
N ILE A 28 6.18 -1.59 -0.65
CA ILE A 28 7.37 -0.81 -0.25
C ILE A 28 7.94 -0.05 -1.44
N ASN A 29 8.05 -0.71 -2.60
CA ASN A 29 8.52 -0.06 -3.82
C ASN A 29 7.56 1.04 -4.26
N LEU A 30 6.25 0.80 -4.16
CA LEU A 30 5.24 1.82 -4.46
C LEU A 30 5.36 3.04 -3.51
N ASP A 31 5.56 2.83 -2.21
CA ASP A 31 5.84 3.90 -1.24
C ASP A 31 7.10 4.71 -1.63
N HIS A 32 8.18 4.03 -2.02
CA HIS A 32 9.40 4.69 -2.49
C HIS A 32 9.16 5.53 -3.76
N MET A 33 8.45 4.98 -4.75
CA MET A 33 8.14 5.69 -5.99
C MET A 33 7.27 6.93 -5.74
N ILE A 34 6.31 6.85 -4.81
CA ILE A 34 5.51 8.00 -4.39
C ILE A 34 6.37 9.06 -3.70
N LYS A 35 7.26 8.65 -2.79
CA LYS A 35 8.18 9.57 -2.07
C LYS A 35 9.16 10.28 -3.01
N ARG A 36 9.58 9.61 -4.08
CA ARG A 36 10.43 10.17 -5.14
C ARG A 36 9.66 10.97 -6.18
N GLU A 37 8.35 11.09 -6.02
CA GLU A 37 7.44 11.75 -6.95
C GLU A 37 7.44 11.12 -8.37
N GLU A 38 7.97 9.92 -8.52
CA GLU A 38 7.91 9.13 -9.77
C GLU A 38 6.46 8.75 -10.10
N ILE A 39 5.64 8.58 -9.05
CA ILE A 39 4.19 8.42 -9.16
C ILE A 39 3.53 9.58 -8.44
N TRP A 40 2.80 10.40 -9.19
CA TRP A 40 2.06 11.51 -8.59
C TRP A 40 0.88 10.99 -7.77
N TRP A 41 0.91 11.27 -6.48
CA TRP A 41 -0.04 10.74 -5.50
C TRP A 41 -1.51 11.09 -5.83
N HIS A 42 -1.75 12.25 -6.46
CA HIS A 42 -3.06 12.66 -6.94
C HIS A 42 -3.62 11.72 -8.03
N ASN A 43 -2.77 11.31 -8.98
CA ASN A 43 -3.15 10.39 -10.04
C ASN A 43 -3.46 9.00 -9.49
N LEU A 44 -2.65 8.52 -8.54
CA LEU A 44 -2.91 7.25 -7.86
C LEU A 44 -4.27 7.27 -7.16
N ASN A 45 -4.57 8.32 -6.40
CA ASN A 45 -5.87 8.49 -5.75
C ASN A 45 -7.01 8.50 -6.77
N LYS A 46 -6.87 9.25 -7.86
CA LYS A 46 -7.90 9.33 -8.91
C LYS A 46 -8.16 7.95 -9.53
N CYS A 47 -7.11 7.22 -9.90
CA CYS A 47 -7.22 5.88 -10.46
C CYS A 47 -7.91 4.91 -9.51
N LEU A 48 -7.50 4.88 -8.24
CA LEU A 48 -8.08 3.97 -7.25
C LEU A 48 -9.51 4.35 -6.87
N ASN A 49 -9.85 5.64 -6.80
CA ASN A 49 -11.23 6.10 -6.62
C ASN A 49 -12.14 5.65 -7.77
N MET A 50 -11.65 5.65 -9.02
CA MET A 50 -12.43 5.14 -10.17
C MET A 50 -12.64 3.62 -10.11
N LEU A 51 -11.71 2.89 -9.48
CA LEU A 51 -11.79 1.44 -9.31
C LEU A 51 -12.54 1.00 -8.05
N GLN A 52 -12.85 1.95 -7.15
CA GLN A 52 -13.42 1.64 -5.85
C GLN A 52 -14.81 1.02 -6.00
N LYS A 53 -14.91 -0.28 -5.73
CA LYS A 53 -16.18 -0.87 -5.27
C LYS A 53 -16.47 -0.31 -3.88
N LYS A 54 -17.75 -0.02 -3.61
CA LYS A 54 -18.30 0.67 -2.43
C LYS A 54 -17.91 0.03 -1.08
N TYR A 55 -16.64 0.10 -0.71
CA TYR A 55 -16.11 -0.30 0.59
C TYR A 55 -15.62 0.98 1.27
N SER A 56 -16.51 1.56 2.08
CA SER A 56 -16.18 2.64 3.01
C SER A 56 -15.73 2.01 4.32
N TYR A 57 -14.47 1.57 4.37
CA TYR A 57 -13.87 1.12 5.63
C TYR A 57 -13.01 2.26 6.19
N ASP A 58 -13.34 2.73 7.39
CA ASP A 58 -12.54 3.71 8.11
C ASP A 58 -11.34 3.00 8.76
N TRP A 59 -10.31 2.79 7.95
CA TRP A 59 -9.09 2.09 8.36
C TRP A 59 -8.33 2.85 9.45
N VAL A 60 -8.48 4.18 9.55
CA VAL A 60 -7.80 5.00 10.55
C VAL A 60 -8.37 4.72 11.93
N LEU A 61 -9.70 4.59 12.05
CA LEU A 61 -10.32 4.15 13.29
C LEU A 61 -9.81 2.77 13.70
N ALA A 62 -9.77 1.83 12.76
CA ALA A 62 -9.27 0.48 13.02
C ALA A 62 -7.83 0.46 13.56
N VAL A 63 -6.94 1.24 12.95
CA VAL A 63 -5.52 1.33 13.35
C VAL A 63 -5.33 1.99 14.71
N LYS A 64 -6.18 2.96 15.07
CA LYS A 64 -6.10 3.68 16.36
C LYS A 64 -6.46 2.81 17.58
N HIS A 65 -7.13 1.68 17.38
CA HIS A 65 -7.49 0.78 18.47
C HIS A 65 -6.32 -0.04 19.03
N ASP A 66 -5.23 -0.19 18.27
CA ASP A 66 -4.03 -0.89 18.71
C ASP A 66 -2.89 0.10 18.95
N SER A 67 -2.21 0.01 20.09
CA SER A 67 -1.21 0.99 20.51
C SER A 67 0.05 0.98 19.63
N VAL A 68 0.47 -0.19 19.17
CA VAL A 68 1.65 -0.34 18.30
C VAL A 68 1.31 0.20 16.91
N LEU A 69 0.20 -0.26 16.34
CA LEU A 69 -0.28 0.19 15.03
C LEU A 69 -0.54 1.70 15.00
N LYS A 70 -1.12 2.26 16.07
CA LYS A 70 -1.31 3.70 16.24
C LYS A 70 0.01 4.45 16.21
N SER A 71 1.02 4.00 16.96
CA SER A 71 2.33 4.67 17.00
C SER A 71 3.04 4.68 15.64
N ILE A 72 2.92 3.59 14.87
CA ILE A 72 3.47 3.50 13.51
C ILE A 72 2.75 4.48 12.57
N PHE A 73 1.44 4.67 12.75
CA PHE A 73 0.66 5.64 11.99
C PHE A 73 1.02 7.09 12.35
N GLU A 74 1.11 7.42 13.64
CA GLU A 74 1.37 8.78 14.11
C GLU A 74 2.80 9.27 13.81
N ASN A 75 3.78 8.37 13.81
CA ASN A 75 5.17 8.71 13.50
C ASN A 75 5.44 8.93 11.99
N ALA A 76 4.43 8.78 11.14
CA ALA A 76 4.59 8.90 9.70
C ALA A 76 4.26 10.34 9.24
N GLU A 77 5.25 11.23 9.14
CA GLU A 77 5.08 12.55 8.50
C GLU A 77 4.66 12.41 7.03
N SER A 78 3.57 13.09 6.64
CA SER A 78 3.11 13.09 5.25
C SER A 78 2.39 14.34 4.86
N ASN A 79 2.71 14.76 3.64
CA ASN A 79 2.04 15.84 2.92
C ASN A 79 0.74 15.36 2.23
N CYS A 80 0.48 14.05 2.19
CA CYS A 80 -0.76 13.47 1.65
C CYS A 80 -1.90 13.48 2.69
N PRO A 81 -3.17 13.63 2.26
CA PRO A 81 -4.32 13.53 3.15
C PRO A 81 -4.38 12.18 3.88
N ILE A 82 -4.82 12.21 5.14
CA ILE A 82 -4.87 11.03 6.02
C ILE A 82 -5.68 9.88 5.39
N ASN A 83 -6.84 10.18 4.79
CA ASN A 83 -7.73 9.18 4.21
C ASN A 83 -7.46 8.90 2.72
N SER A 84 -6.21 9.07 2.27
CA SER A 84 -5.83 8.83 0.88
C SER A 84 -5.14 7.48 0.69
N TYR A 85 -5.22 6.90 -0.51
CA TYR A 85 -4.55 5.64 -0.82
C TYR A 85 -3.02 5.69 -0.66
N PRO A 86 -2.31 6.78 -1.03
CA PRO A 86 -0.90 6.95 -0.71
C PRO A 86 -0.60 6.81 0.78
N THR A 87 -1.47 7.32 1.65
CA THR A 87 -1.31 7.20 3.11
C THR A 87 -1.45 5.76 3.56
N ILE A 88 -2.36 5.00 2.98
CA ILE A 88 -2.50 3.55 3.24
C ILE A 88 -1.24 2.80 2.80
N VAL A 89 -0.76 3.03 1.57
CA VAL A 89 0.45 2.40 1.02
C VAL A 89 1.65 2.65 1.92
N ARG A 90 1.84 3.91 2.34
CA ARG A 90 2.93 4.30 3.25
C ARG A 90 2.78 3.67 4.63
N TYR A 91 1.56 3.60 5.17
CA TYR A 91 1.31 2.95 6.44
C TYR A 91 1.70 1.47 6.42
N TYR A 92 1.26 0.71 5.40
CA TYR A 92 1.65 -0.70 5.24
C TYR A 92 3.17 -0.87 5.07
N SER A 93 3.80 0.00 4.29
CA SER A 93 5.26 0.04 4.12
C SER A 93 5.98 0.23 5.47
N ASN A 94 5.51 1.17 6.30
CA ASN A 94 6.07 1.42 7.63
C ASN A 94 5.85 0.27 8.61
N VAL A 95 4.67 -0.35 8.61
CA VAL A 95 4.39 -1.54 9.43
C VAL A 95 5.36 -2.67 9.07
N TYR A 96 5.54 -2.95 7.78
CA TYR A 96 6.43 -4.01 7.34
C TYR A 96 7.89 -3.74 7.74
N ARG A 97 8.38 -2.51 7.55
CA ARG A 97 9.73 -2.13 7.99
C ARG A 97 9.86 -2.23 9.51
N HIS A 98 8.89 -1.76 10.28
CA HIS A 98 8.92 -1.83 11.74
C HIS A 98 9.08 -3.26 12.25
N TYR A 99 8.38 -4.24 11.66
CA TYR A 99 8.51 -5.62 12.12
C TYR A 99 9.76 -6.33 11.58
N ASN A 100 10.30 -5.96 10.41
CA ASN A 100 11.46 -6.64 9.83
C ASN A 100 12.81 -6.02 10.20
N ASP A 101 12.89 -4.69 10.36
CA ASP A 101 14.12 -4.01 10.77
C ASP A 101 14.47 -4.33 12.23
N ASN A 102 13.46 -4.64 13.05
CA ASN A 102 13.63 -5.09 14.43
C ASN A 102 14.01 -6.58 14.58
N ILE A 103 14.05 -7.36 13.47
CA ILE A 103 14.49 -8.77 13.48
C ILE A 103 15.99 -8.89 13.21
N ALA A 104 16.63 -7.88 12.60
CA ALA A 104 18.08 -7.88 12.41
C ALA A 104 18.79 -7.62 13.75
N PRO A 105 19.58 -8.57 14.29
CA PRO A 105 20.42 -8.29 15.45
C PRO A 105 21.46 -7.22 15.08
N LYS A 106 21.69 -6.27 15.99
CA LYS A 106 22.88 -5.39 15.93
C LYS A 106 24.14 -6.19 16.20
#